data_AF-A0A945REW5-F1
#
_entry.id   AF-A0A945REW5-F1
#
_cell.length_a   1.000
_cell.length_b   1.000
_cell.length_c   1.000
_cell.angle_alpha   90.00
_cell.angle_beta   90.00
_cell.angle_gamma   90.00
#
_symmetry.space_group_name_H-M   'P 1'
#
loop_
_entity.id
_entity.type
_entity.pdbx_description
1 polymer ?
#
loop_
_entity_poly.entity_id
_entity_poly.type
_entity_poly.pdbx_seq_one_letter_code
_entity_poly.pdbx_strand_id
1 'polypeptide(L)'
;MNNANFTINSQLSPQELQLHELIQHLLIVLSDKEKYIIENRFALEDGKRMTLEEIGKHFGVTRERIRQIEKSALRKLERNAQNTNIRILTEFAKALLEKEGGVARDSYFKQQLMKILPNISETDLQDLHLALVLDAKIHFESNTLKYHPFWRLDDFDAGQIKQTTGKALKILQKAKHVYTAEKLSVKVNESLKIKLDEATLSNILRISKDCKFTDEGIGLFSWRHIHPRTLRDKINFTLRREKKPLHFQKIADQIRNAKFDEKDVNVQAVHNELIRNENFVLIGRGIYALKDWGFQTGTVAEVIEKILPDGTIRSREEITKAVLEQRQVKTITIYLNLKNKPQFARVGRDRYTLSKLAN
;
A
#
# COMPACT_ATOMS: atom_id res chain seq x y z
N MET A 1 -44.85 -14.42 -29.75
CA MET A 1 -45.35 -14.25 -28.36
C MET A 1 -44.20 -14.56 -27.42
N ASN A 2 -43.73 -13.55 -26.67
CA ASN A 2 -43.11 -13.70 -25.36
C ASN A 2 -42.82 -12.28 -24.83
N ASN A 3 -43.86 -11.66 -24.28
CA ASN A 3 -43.70 -10.58 -23.32
C ASN A 3 -43.16 -11.24 -22.03
N ALA A 4 -41.84 -11.32 -21.90
CA ALA A 4 -41.25 -11.49 -20.59
C ALA A 4 -41.56 -10.20 -19.81
N ASN A 5 -42.49 -10.29 -18.86
CA ASN A 5 -42.80 -9.20 -17.95
C ASN A 5 -41.57 -8.93 -17.07
N PHE A 6 -40.69 -8.04 -17.54
CA PHE A 6 -39.59 -7.46 -16.75
C PHE A 6 -40.18 -6.43 -15.79
N THR A 7 -40.93 -6.91 -14.79
CA THR A 7 -41.57 -6.03 -13.81
C THR A 7 -40.58 -5.74 -12.68
N ILE A 8 -40.41 -4.46 -12.38
CA ILE A 8 -39.69 -3.98 -11.20
C ILE A 8 -40.47 -4.41 -9.96
N ASN A 9 -39.88 -5.25 -9.10
CA ASN A 9 -40.44 -5.51 -7.78
C ASN A 9 -39.89 -4.44 -6.82
N SER A 10 -40.64 -3.35 -6.62
CA SER A 10 -40.27 -2.26 -5.72
C SER A 10 -40.17 -2.65 -4.23
N GLN A 11 -40.58 -3.88 -3.90
CA GLN A 11 -40.48 -4.46 -2.56
C GLN A 11 -39.27 -5.36 -2.36
N LEU A 12 -38.51 -5.69 -3.41
CA LEU A 12 -37.33 -6.56 -3.26
C LEU A 12 -36.24 -5.80 -2.51
N SER A 13 -35.87 -6.33 -1.34
CA SER A 13 -34.73 -5.80 -0.61
C SER A 13 -33.43 -6.14 -1.34
N PRO A 14 -32.36 -5.35 -1.19
CA PRO A 14 -31.06 -5.67 -1.79
C PRO A 14 -30.50 -7.02 -1.32
N GLN A 15 -31.01 -7.53 -0.20
CA GLN A 15 -30.69 -8.81 0.42
C GLN A 15 -31.49 -9.99 -0.16
N GLU A 16 -32.30 -9.78 -1.20
CA GLU A 16 -33.05 -10.84 -1.90
C GLU A 16 -32.65 -10.94 -3.38
N LEU A 17 -31.65 -10.16 -3.81
CA LEU A 17 -31.16 -10.16 -5.19
C LEU A 17 -30.41 -11.46 -5.50
N GLN A 18 -30.98 -12.28 -6.39
CA GLN A 18 -30.31 -13.42 -7.00
C GLN A 18 -29.63 -12.96 -8.30
N LEU A 19 -28.40 -12.46 -8.17
CA LEU A 19 -27.72 -11.76 -9.27
C LEU A 19 -27.48 -12.66 -10.49
N HIS A 20 -27.06 -13.90 -10.26
CA HIS A 20 -26.83 -14.86 -11.34
C HIS A 20 -28.09 -15.09 -12.18
N GLU A 21 -29.23 -15.33 -11.54
CA GLU A 21 -30.51 -15.54 -12.23
C GLU A 21 -30.92 -14.29 -13.03
N LEU A 22 -30.76 -13.10 -12.45
CA LEU A 22 -31.06 -11.84 -13.14
C LEU A 22 -30.20 -11.65 -14.40
N ILE A 23 -28.91 -11.97 -14.33
CA ILE A 23 -28.01 -11.93 -15.49
C ILE A 23 -28.45 -12.95 -16.53
N GLN A 24 -28.70 -14.21 -16.15
CA GLN A 24 -29.14 -15.25 -17.07
C GLN A 24 -30.45 -14.87 -17.78
N HIS A 25 -31.41 -14.31 -17.05
CA HIS A 25 -32.66 -13.80 -17.62
C HIS A 25 -32.42 -12.64 -18.60
N LEU A 26 -31.48 -11.75 -18.31
CA LEU A 26 -31.13 -10.64 -19.19
C LEU A 26 -30.48 -11.13 -20.49
N LEU A 27 -29.66 -12.18 -20.42
CA LEU A 27 -28.98 -12.76 -21.59
C LEU A 27 -29.95 -13.41 -22.59
N ILE A 28 -31.18 -13.77 -22.20
CA ILE A 28 -32.21 -14.35 -23.10
C ILE A 28 -32.58 -13.38 -24.24
N VAL A 29 -32.42 -12.07 -24.05
CA VAL A 29 -32.72 -11.06 -25.08
C VAL A 29 -31.68 -11.06 -26.22
N LEU A 30 -30.51 -11.67 -26.00
CA LEU A 30 -29.46 -11.76 -26.99
C LEU A 30 -29.68 -12.95 -27.94
N SER A 31 -29.22 -12.80 -29.18
CA SER A 31 -29.08 -13.96 -30.07
C SER A 31 -28.02 -14.93 -29.56
N ASP A 32 -28.07 -16.21 -29.92
CA ASP A 32 -27.09 -17.23 -29.48
C ASP A 32 -25.64 -16.78 -29.71
N LYS A 33 -25.37 -16.13 -30.84
CA LYS A 33 -24.05 -15.57 -31.16
C LYS A 33 -23.65 -14.43 -30.23
N GLU A 34 -24.56 -13.50 -29.94
CA GLU A 34 -24.31 -12.39 -29.02
C GLU A 34 -24.14 -12.90 -27.58
N LYS A 35 -25.00 -13.82 -27.14
CA LYS A 35 -24.96 -14.48 -25.84
C LYS A 35 -23.62 -15.18 -25.63
N TYR A 36 -23.21 -16.05 -26.56
CA TYR A 36 -21.91 -16.73 -26.51
C TYR A 36 -20.74 -15.74 -26.41
N ILE A 37 -20.76 -14.64 -27.17
CA ILE A 37 -19.72 -13.62 -27.09
C ILE A 37 -19.68 -13.00 -25.70
N ILE A 38 -20.82 -12.59 -25.14
CA ILE A 38 -20.86 -11.96 -23.80
C ILE A 38 -20.42 -12.95 -22.71
N GLU A 39 -20.94 -14.17 -22.69
CA GLU A 39 -20.59 -15.19 -21.69
C GLU A 39 -19.09 -15.47 -21.64
N ASN A 40 -18.47 -15.63 -22.81
CA ASN A 40 -17.03 -15.88 -22.90
C ASN A 40 -16.18 -14.63 -22.64
N ARG A 41 -16.65 -13.43 -23.01
CA ARG A 41 -15.93 -12.16 -22.77
C ARG A 41 -15.93 -11.74 -21.31
N PHE A 42 -16.97 -12.10 -20.57
CA PHE A 42 -17.16 -11.78 -19.16
C PHE A 42 -16.95 -12.98 -18.24
N ALA A 43 -16.70 -14.17 -18.80
CA ALA A 43 -16.40 -15.40 -18.07
C ALA A 43 -17.55 -15.85 -17.13
N LEU A 44 -18.79 -15.82 -17.64
CA LEU A 44 -20.01 -16.03 -16.85
C LEU A 44 -20.33 -17.51 -16.55
N GLU A 45 -19.84 -18.46 -17.38
CA GLU A 45 -20.07 -19.90 -17.17
C GLU A 45 -18.80 -20.58 -16.61
N ASP A 46 -17.79 -20.78 -17.47
CA ASP A 46 -16.60 -21.59 -17.11
C ASP A 46 -15.51 -20.82 -16.35
N GLY A 47 -15.76 -19.55 -15.98
CA GLY A 47 -14.77 -18.67 -15.36
C GLY A 47 -13.57 -18.32 -16.26
N LYS A 48 -13.55 -18.80 -17.51
CA LYS A 48 -12.49 -18.52 -18.50
C LYS A 48 -12.89 -17.36 -19.39
N ARG A 49 -12.08 -16.30 -19.35
CA ARG A 49 -12.24 -15.13 -20.21
C ARG A 49 -11.56 -15.36 -21.55
N MET A 50 -12.31 -15.22 -22.64
CA MET A 50 -11.76 -15.20 -24.00
C MET A 50 -11.50 -13.76 -24.49
N THR A 51 -10.46 -13.62 -25.30
CA THR A 51 -10.15 -12.40 -26.04
C THR A 51 -11.03 -12.27 -27.29
N LEU A 52 -11.20 -11.05 -27.79
CA LEU A 52 -11.89 -10.80 -29.07
C LEU A 52 -11.26 -11.54 -30.25
N GLU A 53 -9.95 -11.80 -30.18
CA GLU A 53 -9.23 -12.55 -31.22
C GLU A 53 -9.53 -14.04 -31.17
N GLU A 54 -9.53 -14.66 -29.98
CA GLU A 54 -9.88 -16.08 -29.81
C GLU A 54 -11.32 -16.35 -30.25
N ILE A 55 -12.26 -15.49 -29.85
CA ILE A 55 -13.65 -15.58 -30.29
C ILE A 55 -13.76 -15.34 -31.80
N GLY A 56 -12.98 -14.41 -32.36
CA GLY A 56 -12.92 -14.17 -33.79
C GLY A 56 -12.49 -15.40 -34.57
N LYS A 57 -11.44 -16.10 -34.10
CA LYS A 57 -10.98 -17.38 -34.67
C LYS A 57 -12.06 -18.45 -34.61
N HIS A 58 -12.76 -18.59 -33.48
CA HIS A 58 -13.85 -19.55 -33.33
C HIS A 58 -14.99 -19.35 -34.35
N PHE A 59 -15.36 -18.09 -34.62
CA PHE A 59 -16.42 -17.76 -35.59
C PHE A 59 -15.93 -17.51 -37.02
N GLY A 60 -14.63 -17.64 -37.31
CA GLY A 60 -14.05 -17.33 -38.61
C GLY A 60 -14.22 -15.86 -39.03
N VAL A 61 -14.27 -14.92 -38.08
CA VAL A 61 -14.44 -13.48 -38.34
C VAL A 61 -13.33 -12.65 -37.73
N THR A 62 -13.17 -11.41 -38.20
CA THR A 62 -12.15 -10.50 -37.67
C THR A 62 -12.44 -10.10 -36.23
N ARG A 63 -11.38 -9.78 -35.49
CA ARG A 63 -11.46 -9.20 -34.13
C ARG A 63 -12.40 -8.00 -34.06
N GLU A 64 -12.32 -7.11 -35.05
CA GLU A 64 -13.16 -5.91 -35.11
C GLU A 64 -14.63 -6.26 -35.29
N ARG A 65 -14.95 -7.31 -36.05
CA ARG A 65 -16.33 -7.79 -36.18
C ARG A 65 -16.88 -8.30 -34.85
N ILE A 66 -16.09 -9.05 -34.07
CA ILE A 66 -16.52 -9.46 -32.72
C ILE A 66 -16.72 -8.25 -31.80
N ARG A 67 -15.81 -7.25 -31.84
CA ARG A 67 -15.94 -6.01 -31.05
C ARG A 67 -17.24 -5.27 -31.37
N GLN A 68 -17.64 -5.21 -32.63
CA GLN A 68 -18.89 -4.60 -33.06
C GLN A 68 -20.11 -5.36 -32.52
N ILE A 69 -20.09 -6.69 -32.57
CA ILE A 69 -21.17 -7.53 -32.04
C ILE A 69 -21.25 -7.40 -30.51
N GLU A 70 -20.11 -7.45 -29.80
CA GLU A 70 -20.04 -7.21 -28.34
C GLU A 70 -20.65 -5.85 -27.97
N LYS A 71 -20.28 -4.78 -28.69
CA LYS A 71 -20.85 -3.44 -28.45
C LYS A 71 -22.36 -3.39 -28.72
N SER A 72 -22.85 -4.08 -29.74
CA SER A 72 -24.28 -4.18 -30.05
C SER A 72 -25.03 -4.93 -28.94
N ALA A 73 -24.48 -6.06 -28.49
CA ALA A 73 -25.04 -6.87 -27.42
C ALA A 73 -25.10 -6.09 -26.10
N LEU A 74 -24.00 -5.44 -25.69
CA LEU A 74 -23.97 -4.63 -24.47
C LEU A 74 -25.02 -3.51 -24.48
N ARG A 75 -25.22 -2.84 -25.62
CA ARG A 75 -26.29 -1.82 -25.76
C ARG A 75 -27.70 -2.39 -25.63
N LYS A 76 -27.92 -3.63 -26.09
CA LYS A 76 -29.21 -4.31 -25.88
C LYS A 76 -29.40 -4.64 -24.40
N LEU A 77 -28.37 -5.19 -23.75
CA LEU A 77 -28.40 -5.53 -22.33
C LEU A 77 -28.62 -4.28 -21.46
N GLU A 78 -27.90 -3.19 -21.71
CA GLU A 78 -28.02 -1.91 -21.00
C GLU A 78 -29.47 -1.40 -20.98
N ARG A 79 -30.15 -1.40 -22.14
CA ARG A 79 -31.55 -0.96 -22.25
C ARG A 79 -32.51 -1.83 -21.45
N ASN A 80 -32.26 -3.13 -21.38
CA ASN A 80 -33.12 -4.06 -20.65
C ASN A 80 -32.81 -4.08 -19.16
N ALA A 81 -31.54 -3.91 -18.77
CA ALA A 81 -31.09 -3.94 -17.38
C ALA A 81 -31.80 -2.88 -16.53
N GLN A 82 -32.06 -1.69 -17.11
CA GLN A 82 -32.77 -0.59 -16.43
C GLN A 82 -34.22 -0.93 -16.06
N ASN A 83 -34.83 -1.90 -16.74
CA ASN A 83 -36.19 -2.38 -16.45
C ASN A 83 -36.20 -3.58 -15.49
N THR A 84 -35.04 -4.01 -15.00
CA THR A 84 -34.90 -5.14 -14.08
C THR A 84 -34.41 -4.70 -12.71
N ASN A 85 -34.41 -5.63 -11.76
CA ASN A 85 -33.87 -5.39 -10.42
C ASN A 85 -32.35 -5.15 -10.40
N ILE A 86 -31.63 -5.35 -11.52
CA ILE A 86 -30.21 -4.96 -11.66
C ILE A 86 -30.04 -3.46 -11.38
N ARG A 87 -31.02 -2.63 -11.73
CA ARG A 87 -31.01 -1.19 -11.42
C ARG A 87 -30.83 -0.92 -9.92
N ILE A 88 -31.44 -1.72 -9.05
CA ILE A 88 -31.31 -1.56 -7.59
C ILE A 88 -29.83 -1.66 -7.22
N LEU A 89 -29.14 -2.70 -7.70
CA LEU A 89 -27.71 -2.90 -7.48
C LEU A 89 -26.87 -1.74 -8.05
N THR A 90 -27.16 -1.26 -9.26
CA THR A 90 -26.38 -0.18 -9.85
C THR A 90 -26.62 1.17 -9.16
N GLU A 91 -27.81 1.44 -8.61
CA GLU A 91 -28.04 2.62 -7.75
C GLU A 91 -27.22 2.56 -6.46
N PHE A 92 -27.16 1.42 -5.77
CA PHE A 92 -26.27 1.25 -4.60
C PHE A 92 -24.80 1.42 -4.97
N ALA A 93 -24.40 0.88 -6.12
CA ALA A 93 -23.04 1.02 -6.62
C ALA A 93 -22.68 2.49 -6.91
N LYS A 94 -23.59 3.25 -7.51
CA LYS A 94 -23.41 4.70 -7.72
C LYS A 94 -23.32 5.45 -6.41
N ALA A 95 -24.24 5.24 -5.47
CA ALA A 95 -24.20 5.89 -4.17
C ALA A 95 -22.90 5.59 -3.40
N LEU A 96 -22.39 4.36 -3.51
CA LEU A 96 -21.10 3.99 -2.94
C LEU A 96 -19.94 4.71 -3.63
N LEU A 97 -19.92 4.80 -4.97
CA LEU A 97 -18.91 5.57 -5.69
C LEU A 97 -18.98 7.05 -5.34
N GLU A 98 -20.17 7.65 -5.30
CA GLU A 98 -20.37 9.06 -4.93
C GLU A 98 -19.83 9.34 -3.52
N LYS A 99 -20.11 8.46 -2.56
CA LYS A 99 -19.56 8.55 -1.19
C LYS A 99 -18.03 8.47 -1.16
N GLU A 100 -17.43 7.70 -2.05
CA GLU A 100 -15.98 7.56 -2.20
C GLU A 100 -15.36 8.66 -3.08
N GLY A 101 -16.13 9.68 -3.48
CA GLY A 101 -15.62 10.78 -4.31
C GLY A 101 -15.58 10.46 -5.81
N GLY A 102 -16.42 9.54 -6.26
CA GLY A 102 -16.67 9.22 -7.68
C GLY A 102 -15.66 8.27 -8.33
N VAL A 103 -14.63 7.80 -7.62
CA VAL A 103 -13.63 6.87 -8.16
C VAL A 103 -13.20 5.85 -7.10
N ALA A 104 -13.13 4.57 -7.45
CA ALA A 104 -12.67 3.51 -6.53
C ALA A 104 -11.94 2.37 -7.24
N ARG A 105 -10.93 1.79 -6.58
CA ARG A 105 -10.21 0.60 -7.08
C ARG A 105 -11.14 -0.61 -7.13
N ASP A 106 -11.08 -1.41 -8.20
CA ASP A 106 -11.98 -2.55 -8.46
C ASP A 106 -12.07 -3.54 -7.29
N SER A 107 -10.92 -3.96 -6.76
CA SER A 107 -10.86 -4.93 -5.65
C SER A 107 -11.50 -4.40 -4.37
N TYR A 108 -11.32 -3.11 -4.07
CA TYR A 108 -11.92 -2.48 -2.90
C TYR A 108 -13.42 -2.29 -3.12
N PHE A 109 -13.80 -1.78 -4.29
CA PHE A 109 -15.18 -1.48 -4.63
C PHE A 109 -16.07 -2.72 -4.58
N LYS A 110 -15.65 -3.83 -5.20
CA LYS A 110 -16.35 -5.12 -5.14
C LYS A 110 -16.45 -5.63 -3.70
N GLN A 111 -15.39 -5.52 -2.90
CA GLN A 111 -15.42 -5.93 -1.50
C GLN A 111 -16.43 -5.13 -0.67
N GLN A 112 -16.52 -3.81 -0.89
CA GLN A 112 -17.51 -2.98 -0.19
C GLN A 112 -18.94 -3.32 -0.64
N LEU A 113 -19.15 -3.58 -1.94
CA LEU A 113 -20.45 -4.02 -2.45
C LEU A 113 -20.89 -5.35 -1.84
N MET A 114 -20.02 -6.35 -1.76
CA MET A 114 -20.34 -7.64 -1.13
C MET A 114 -20.68 -7.51 0.36
N LYS A 115 -20.09 -6.54 1.08
CA LYS A 115 -20.46 -6.27 2.48
C LYS A 115 -21.88 -5.70 2.63
N ILE A 116 -22.31 -4.91 1.65
CA ILE A 116 -23.63 -4.27 1.64
C ILE A 116 -24.69 -5.25 1.09
N LEU A 117 -24.29 -6.11 0.16
CA LEU A 117 -25.13 -7.08 -0.55
C LEU A 117 -24.68 -8.50 -0.19
N PRO A 118 -25.05 -9.01 1.00
CA PRO A 118 -24.50 -10.25 1.56
C PRO A 118 -24.82 -11.52 0.74
N ASN A 119 -25.80 -11.47 -0.16
CA ASN A 119 -26.11 -12.59 -1.06
C ASN A 119 -25.17 -12.69 -2.26
N ILE A 120 -24.37 -11.65 -2.51
CA ILE A 120 -23.37 -11.66 -3.57
C ILE A 120 -22.09 -12.23 -2.98
N SER A 121 -21.72 -13.40 -3.48
CA SER A 121 -20.54 -14.13 -3.05
C SER A 121 -19.40 -14.01 -4.07
N GLU A 122 -18.27 -14.67 -3.78
CA GLU A 122 -17.13 -14.68 -4.71
C GLU A 122 -17.46 -15.35 -6.05
N THR A 123 -18.46 -16.23 -6.11
CA THR A 123 -18.89 -16.86 -7.37
C THR A 123 -19.62 -15.88 -8.29
N ASP A 124 -20.23 -14.84 -7.74
CA ASP A 124 -21.04 -13.85 -8.46
C ASP A 124 -20.22 -12.66 -8.97
N LEU A 125 -18.88 -12.67 -8.78
CA LEU A 125 -18.03 -11.52 -9.10
C LEU A 125 -18.05 -11.13 -10.59
N GLN A 126 -18.23 -12.09 -11.48
CA GLN A 126 -18.31 -11.84 -12.92
C GLN A 126 -19.67 -11.29 -13.32
N ASP A 127 -20.74 -11.83 -12.73
CA ASP A 127 -22.09 -11.31 -12.89
C ASP A 127 -22.19 -9.88 -12.35
N LEU A 128 -21.57 -9.61 -11.21
CA LEU A 128 -21.43 -8.27 -10.64
C LEU A 128 -20.67 -7.34 -11.58
N HIS A 129 -19.56 -7.81 -12.15
CA HIS A 129 -18.79 -7.01 -13.10
C HIS A 129 -19.63 -6.65 -14.34
N LEU A 130 -20.36 -7.61 -14.91
CA LEU A 130 -21.26 -7.34 -16.03
C LEU A 130 -22.36 -6.36 -15.64
N ALA A 131 -23.06 -6.60 -14.53
CA ALA A 131 -24.14 -5.74 -14.04
C ALA A 131 -23.70 -4.27 -13.90
N LEU A 132 -22.50 -4.03 -13.36
CA LEU A 132 -21.94 -2.69 -13.23
C LEU A 132 -21.54 -2.06 -14.58
N VAL A 133 -21.02 -2.85 -15.52
CA VAL A 133 -20.67 -2.40 -16.89
C VAL A 133 -21.92 -2.02 -17.70
N LEU A 134 -23.08 -2.55 -17.35
CA LEU A 134 -24.35 -2.23 -18.02
C LEU A 134 -24.97 -0.90 -17.56
N ASP A 135 -24.46 -0.26 -16.51
CA ASP A 135 -24.91 1.08 -16.11
C ASP A 135 -24.19 2.15 -16.93
N ALA A 136 -24.96 3.08 -17.51
CA ALA A 136 -24.42 4.12 -18.37
C ALA A 136 -23.48 5.10 -17.64
N LYS A 137 -23.67 5.32 -16.33
CA LYS A 137 -22.93 6.29 -15.53
C LYS A 137 -21.70 5.71 -14.84
N ILE A 138 -21.56 4.38 -14.85
CA ILE A 138 -20.46 3.67 -14.22
C ILE A 138 -19.49 3.23 -15.32
N HIS A 139 -18.22 3.56 -15.15
CA HIS A 139 -17.19 3.24 -16.12
C HIS A 139 -16.08 2.42 -15.49
N PHE A 140 -15.75 1.31 -16.13
CA PHE A 140 -14.63 0.45 -15.75
C PHE A 140 -13.39 0.78 -16.57
N GLU A 141 -12.26 0.96 -15.88
CA GLU A 141 -10.94 1.12 -16.48
C GLU A 141 -10.08 -0.11 -16.16
N SER A 142 -9.64 -0.79 -17.20
CA SER A 142 -8.88 -2.04 -17.07
C SER A 142 -7.45 -1.83 -16.51
N ASN A 143 -6.81 -2.91 -16.09
CA ASN A 143 -5.44 -2.88 -15.59
C ASN A 143 -4.47 -2.30 -16.65
N THR A 144 -3.61 -1.36 -16.23
CA THR A 144 -2.56 -0.81 -17.09
C THR A 144 -1.19 -0.92 -16.39
N LEU A 145 -0.11 -0.52 -17.07
CA LEU A 145 1.22 -0.46 -16.45
C LEU A 145 1.27 0.48 -15.24
N LYS A 146 0.50 1.57 -15.26
CA LYS A 146 0.52 2.63 -14.21
C LYS A 146 -0.61 2.50 -13.19
N TYR A 147 -1.74 1.91 -13.56
CA TYR A 147 -2.96 1.90 -12.77
C TYR A 147 -3.46 0.47 -12.55
N HIS A 148 -3.91 0.19 -11.33
CA HIS A 148 -4.76 -0.97 -11.04
C HIS A 148 -6.14 -0.79 -11.70
N PRO A 149 -6.91 -1.86 -11.94
CA PRO A 149 -8.29 -1.73 -12.39
C PRO A 149 -9.13 -0.89 -11.42
N PHE A 150 -10.01 -0.06 -11.95
CA PHE A 150 -10.84 0.84 -11.15
C PHE A 150 -12.15 1.19 -11.83
N TRP A 151 -13.08 1.69 -11.02
CA TRP A 151 -14.38 2.21 -11.42
C TRP A 151 -14.43 3.72 -11.21
N ARG A 152 -15.14 4.42 -12.08
CA ARG A 152 -15.37 5.86 -12.00
C ARG A 152 -16.78 6.22 -12.47
N LEU A 153 -17.30 7.34 -11.99
CA LEU A 153 -18.52 7.95 -12.51
C LEU A 153 -18.23 8.81 -13.75
N ASP A 154 -19.26 9.13 -14.53
CA ASP A 154 -19.19 10.02 -15.69
C ASP A 154 -18.56 11.37 -15.40
N ASP A 155 -18.85 11.92 -14.21
CA ASP A 155 -18.34 13.22 -13.77
C ASP A 155 -16.80 13.24 -13.61
N PHE A 156 -16.17 12.07 -13.57
CA PHE A 156 -14.73 11.91 -13.47
C PHE A 156 -14.14 11.40 -14.77
N ASP A 157 -13.58 12.30 -15.57
CA ASP A 157 -12.89 11.94 -16.81
C ASP A 157 -11.57 11.18 -16.52
N ALA A 158 -11.29 10.17 -17.33
CA ALA A 158 -10.07 9.37 -17.22
C ALA A 158 -8.80 10.23 -17.45
N GLY A 159 -8.88 11.27 -18.27
CA GLY A 159 -7.82 12.26 -18.47
C GLY A 159 -7.55 13.08 -17.22
N GLN A 160 -8.60 13.55 -16.53
CA GLN A 160 -8.48 14.27 -15.26
C GLN A 160 -7.81 13.39 -14.18
N ILE A 161 -8.22 12.13 -14.04
CA ILE A 161 -7.61 11.18 -13.10
C ILE A 161 -6.11 11.01 -13.38
N LYS A 162 -5.73 10.87 -14.65
CA LYS A 162 -4.32 10.76 -15.08
C LYS A 162 -3.54 12.03 -14.79
N GLN A 163 -4.12 13.20 -15.05
CA GLN A 163 -3.50 14.49 -14.80
C GLN A 163 -3.28 14.73 -13.30
N THR A 164 -4.31 14.50 -12.48
CA THR A 164 -4.26 14.58 -11.01
C THR A 164 -3.20 13.68 -10.44
N THR A 165 -3.20 12.39 -10.82
CA THR A 165 -2.19 11.43 -10.39
C THR A 165 -0.79 11.89 -10.80
N GLY A 166 -0.60 12.27 -12.07
CA GLY A 166 0.70 12.69 -12.58
C GLY A 166 1.27 13.93 -11.86
N LYS A 167 0.42 14.88 -11.48
CA LYS A 167 0.84 16.05 -10.70
C LYS A 167 1.17 15.70 -9.26
N ALA A 168 0.34 14.90 -8.60
CA ALA A 168 0.60 14.44 -7.25
C ALA A 168 1.93 13.66 -7.17
N LEU A 169 2.20 12.78 -8.14
CA LEU A 169 3.47 12.08 -8.26
C LEU A 169 4.66 13.04 -8.42
N LYS A 170 4.54 14.07 -9.27
CA LYS A 170 5.59 15.10 -9.43
C LYS A 170 5.84 15.91 -8.14
N ILE A 171 4.79 16.25 -7.40
CA ILE A 171 4.89 16.95 -6.11
C ILE A 171 5.63 16.06 -5.10
N LEU A 172 5.24 14.79 -4.99
CA LEU A 172 5.90 13.84 -4.13
C LEU A 172 7.38 13.68 -4.52
N GLN A 173 7.68 13.46 -5.81
CA GLN A 173 9.06 13.32 -6.32
C GLN A 173 9.96 14.50 -5.94
N LYS A 174 9.45 15.74 -6.00
CA LYS A 174 10.20 16.93 -5.59
C LYS A 174 10.40 16.99 -4.07
N ALA A 175 9.40 16.60 -3.30
CA ALA A 175 9.42 16.69 -1.85
C ALA A 175 10.31 15.63 -1.18
N LYS A 176 10.45 14.44 -1.78
CA LYS A 176 11.26 13.29 -1.27
C LYS A 176 10.88 12.80 0.15
N HIS A 177 9.72 13.20 0.67
CA HIS A 177 9.14 12.75 1.93
C HIS A 177 7.62 12.55 1.79
N VAL A 178 6.99 11.85 2.74
CA VAL A 178 5.54 11.63 2.74
C VAL A 178 4.75 12.93 2.97
N TYR A 179 3.53 12.99 2.42
CA TYR A 179 2.54 14.02 2.76
C TYR A 179 1.29 13.38 3.35
N THR A 180 0.64 14.05 4.31
CA THR A 180 -0.73 13.72 4.70
C THR A 180 -1.67 13.97 3.52
N ALA A 181 -2.80 13.26 3.49
CA ALA A 181 -3.78 13.40 2.41
C ALA A 181 -4.33 14.84 2.33
N GLU A 182 -4.61 15.48 3.47
CA GLU A 182 -4.93 16.90 3.58
C GLU A 182 -3.89 17.84 2.92
N LYS A 183 -2.61 17.71 3.29
CA LYS A 183 -1.56 18.61 2.76
C LYS A 183 -1.32 18.38 1.28
N LEU A 184 -1.46 17.14 0.83
CA LEU A 184 -1.30 16.79 -0.59
C LEU A 184 -2.49 17.31 -1.40
N SER A 185 -3.72 17.25 -0.88
CA SER A 185 -4.92 17.75 -1.56
C SER A 185 -4.85 19.24 -1.82
N VAL A 186 -4.45 20.03 -0.81
CA VAL A 186 -4.26 21.48 -0.98
C VAL A 186 -3.24 21.77 -2.10
N LYS A 187 -2.06 21.14 -2.08
CA LYS A 187 -1.01 21.37 -3.08
C LYS A 187 -1.41 20.94 -4.50
N VAL A 188 -2.15 19.83 -4.62
CA VAL A 188 -2.63 19.33 -5.92
C VAL A 188 -3.72 20.24 -6.46
N ASN A 189 -4.68 20.64 -5.62
CA ASN A 189 -5.77 21.54 -5.96
C ASN A 189 -5.24 22.92 -6.39
N GLU A 190 -4.29 23.50 -5.66
CA GLU A 190 -3.61 24.75 -6.04
C GLU A 190 -2.93 24.63 -7.40
N SER A 191 -2.22 23.52 -7.65
CA SER A 191 -1.49 23.34 -8.91
C SER A 191 -2.40 23.09 -10.12
N LEU A 192 -3.59 22.54 -9.92
CA LEU A 192 -4.50 22.19 -11.00
C LEU A 192 -5.69 23.14 -11.13
N LYS A 193 -5.90 24.04 -10.16
CA LYS A 193 -7.10 24.88 -10.04
C LYS A 193 -8.40 24.06 -10.03
N ILE A 194 -8.35 22.88 -9.41
CA ILE A 194 -9.50 21.98 -9.24
C ILE A 194 -9.86 21.96 -7.76
N LYS A 195 -11.14 21.75 -7.45
CA LYS A 195 -11.64 21.58 -6.09
C LYS A 195 -11.98 20.10 -5.86
N LEU A 196 -10.96 19.28 -5.58
CA LEU A 196 -11.15 17.90 -5.13
C LEU A 196 -11.17 17.85 -3.61
N ASP A 197 -12.06 17.06 -3.04
CA ASP A 197 -11.97 16.74 -1.61
C ASP A 197 -10.78 15.80 -1.32
N GLU A 198 -10.47 15.63 -0.04
CA GLU A 198 -9.37 14.78 0.40
C GLU A 198 -9.61 13.30 0.07
N ALA A 199 -10.85 12.83 0.25
CA ALA A 199 -11.24 11.44 0.03
C ALA A 199 -11.08 11.02 -1.44
N THR A 200 -11.57 11.85 -2.36
CA THR A 200 -11.43 11.69 -3.80
C THR A 200 -9.97 11.61 -4.20
N LEU A 201 -9.13 12.53 -3.71
CA LEU A 201 -7.70 12.48 -4.05
C LEU A 201 -7.04 11.20 -3.52
N SER A 202 -7.35 10.82 -2.28
CA SER A 202 -6.86 9.58 -1.68
C SER A 202 -7.25 8.38 -2.54
N ASN A 203 -8.51 8.30 -2.97
CA ASN A 203 -9.00 7.22 -3.80
C ASN A 203 -8.39 7.20 -5.21
N ILE A 204 -8.21 8.36 -5.84
CA ILE A 204 -7.46 8.50 -7.10
C ILE A 204 -6.03 7.97 -6.94
N LEU A 205 -5.35 8.32 -5.85
CA LEU A 205 -3.98 7.90 -5.58
C LEU A 205 -3.85 6.42 -5.25
N ARG A 206 -4.88 5.78 -4.67
CA ARG A 206 -4.93 4.33 -4.40
C ARG A 206 -4.97 3.47 -5.67
N ILE A 207 -5.40 4.05 -6.78
CA ILE A 207 -5.46 3.39 -8.08
C ILE A 207 -4.06 3.35 -8.73
N SER A 208 -3.22 4.34 -8.42
CA SER A 208 -1.84 4.41 -8.92
C SER A 208 -0.95 3.32 -8.31
N LYS A 209 -0.26 2.57 -9.15
CA LYS A 209 0.75 1.57 -8.73
C LYS A 209 2.02 2.21 -8.18
N ASP A 210 2.23 3.49 -8.47
CA ASP A 210 3.41 4.24 -8.05
C ASP A 210 3.26 4.85 -6.65
N CYS A 211 2.07 4.78 -6.04
CA CYS A 211 1.78 5.33 -4.72
C CYS A 211 1.72 4.22 -3.66
N LYS A 212 2.15 4.54 -2.45
CA LYS A 212 1.97 3.70 -1.27
C LYS A 212 1.44 4.53 -0.10
N PHE A 213 0.41 3.98 0.55
CA PHE A 213 -0.19 4.55 1.75
C PHE A 213 0.49 3.96 2.98
N THR A 214 0.84 4.82 3.93
CA THR A 214 1.50 4.49 5.19
C THR A 214 0.78 5.22 6.33
N ASP A 215 1.04 4.84 7.58
CA ASP A 215 0.46 5.50 8.75
C ASP A 215 0.85 6.99 8.84
N GLU A 216 2.01 7.36 8.29
CA GLU A 216 2.50 8.75 8.25
C GLU A 216 1.95 9.55 7.05
N GLY A 217 1.29 8.90 6.09
CA GLY A 217 0.70 9.53 4.91
C GLY A 217 0.99 8.81 3.59
N ILE A 218 0.93 9.57 2.50
CA ILE A 218 1.06 9.10 1.13
C ILE A 218 2.48 9.38 0.63
N GLY A 219 3.12 8.37 0.05
CA GLY A 219 4.41 8.52 -0.62
C GLY A 219 4.55 7.62 -1.85
N LEU A 220 5.75 7.62 -2.43
CA LEU A 220 6.01 6.87 -3.65
C LEU A 220 6.46 5.44 -3.35
N PHE A 221 5.96 4.49 -4.13
CA PHE A 221 6.35 3.08 -4.07
C PHE A 221 7.83 2.87 -4.41
N SER A 222 8.44 3.79 -5.16
CA SER A 222 9.88 3.77 -5.47
C SER A 222 10.77 4.15 -4.29
N TRP A 223 10.24 4.79 -3.25
CA TRP A 223 11.04 5.24 -2.12
C TRP A 223 11.42 4.09 -1.19
N ARG A 224 12.73 3.86 -1.04
CA ARG A 224 13.28 2.79 -0.22
C ARG A 224 12.89 2.88 1.27
N HIS A 225 12.64 4.10 1.76
CA HIS A 225 12.18 4.32 3.14
C HIS A 225 10.67 4.05 3.34
N ILE A 226 9.90 3.84 2.26
CA ILE A 226 8.46 3.51 2.29
C ILE A 226 8.21 2.07 1.84
N HIS A 227 8.96 1.61 0.85
CA HIS A 227 8.93 0.26 0.33
C HIS A 227 10.36 -0.32 0.33
N PRO A 228 10.79 -0.91 1.45
CA PRO A 228 12.13 -1.42 1.59
C PRO A 228 12.34 -2.69 0.73
N ARG A 229 13.07 -2.54 -0.37
CA ARG A 229 13.35 -3.65 -1.31
C ARG A 229 14.54 -4.50 -0.89
N THR A 230 15.58 -3.88 -0.34
CA THR A 230 16.78 -4.59 0.12
C THR A 230 16.69 -4.92 1.60
N LEU A 231 17.45 -5.93 2.05
CA LEU A 231 17.53 -6.25 3.48
C LEU A 231 17.97 -5.05 4.31
N ARG A 232 18.91 -4.25 3.79
CA ARG A 232 19.35 -2.98 4.39
C ARG A 232 18.19 -2.00 4.57
N ASP A 233 17.38 -1.80 3.54
CA ASP A 233 16.25 -0.89 3.61
C ASP A 233 15.23 -1.38 4.65
N LYS A 234 15.01 -2.70 4.74
CA LYS A 234 14.10 -3.31 5.73
C LYS A 234 14.57 -3.09 7.16
N ILE A 235 15.87 -3.24 7.39
CA ILE A 235 16.50 -2.96 8.68
C ILE A 235 16.34 -1.48 9.04
N ASN A 236 16.63 -0.57 8.11
CA ASN A 236 16.52 0.87 8.32
C ASN A 236 15.06 1.28 8.61
N PHE A 237 14.11 0.77 7.81
CA PHE A 237 12.67 0.97 8.02
C PHE A 237 12.23 0.53 9.41
N THR A 238 12.64 -0.68 9.82
CA THR A 238 12.29 -1.26 11.13
C THR A 238 12.83 -0.41 12.28
N LEU A 239 14.11 0.01 12.21
CA LEU A 239 14.72 0.86 13.23
C LEU A 239 14.07 2.25 13.29
N ARG A 240 13.76 2.88 12.15
CA ARG A 240 13.09 4.20 12.11
C ARG A 240 11.68 4.14 12.69
N ARG A 241 10.94 3.07 12.40
CA ARG A 241 9.59 2.86 12.94
C ARG A 241 9.60 2.74 14.47
N GLU A 242 10.56 2.00 15.01
CA GLU A 242 10.65 1.72 16.44
C GLU A 242 11.27 2.86 17.25
N LYS A 243 12.03 3.76 16.59
CA LYS A 243 12.68 4.95 17.19
C LYS A 243 13.60 4.62 18.38
N LYS A 244 14.03 3.37 18.51
CA LYS A 244 14.91 2.88 19.58
C LYS A 244 15.88 1.81 19.07
N PRO A 245 17.06 1.66 19.71
CA PRO A 245 18.00 0.62 19.33
C PRO A 245 17.44 -0.77 19.57
N LEU A 246 17.74 -1.72 18.67
CA LEU A 246 17.21 -3.07 18.72
C LEU A 246 18.29 -4.12 18.53
N HIS A 247 18.06 -5.29 19.12
CA HIS A 247 18.91 -6.46 18.92
C HIS A 247 18.69 -7.04 17.51
N PHE A 248 19.74 -7.49 16.83
CA PHE A 248 19.66 -8.01 15.44
C PHE A 248 18.62 -9.13 15.27
N GLN A 249 18.45 -9.98 16.29
CA GLN A 249 17.42 -11.04 16.29
C GLN A 249 16.00 -10.46 16.32
N LYS A 250 15.74 -9.46 17.18
CA LYS A 250 14.45 -8.76 17.20
C LYS A 250 14.19 -8.02 15.90
N ILE A 251 15.22 -7.46 15.27
CA ILE A 251 15.11 -6.84 13.94
C ILE A 251 14.69 -7.89 12.91
N ALA A 252 15.32 -9.06 12.89
CA ALA A 252 14.96 -10.15 11.99
C ALA A 252 13.51 -10.64 12.20
N ASP A 253 13.09 -10.80 13.46
CA ASP A 253 11.72 -11.21 13.81
C ASP A 253 10.69 -10.15 13.37
N GLN A 254 10.98 -8.87 13.58
CA GLN A 254 10.11 -7.79 13.15
C GLN A 254 10.00 -7.69 11.63
N ILE A 255 11.09 -7.93 10.91
CA ILE A 255 11.07 -7.98 9.43
C ILE A 255 10.23 -9.16 8.94
N ARG A 256 10.33 -10.33 9.60
CA ARG A 256 9.51 -11.52 9.29
C ARG A 256 8.03 -11.28 9.56
N ASN A 257 7.70 -10.73 10.73
CA ASN A 257 6.32 -10.44 11.12
C ASN A 257 5.68 -9.35 10.25
N ALA A 258 6.47 -8.40 9.75
CA ALA A 258 5.99 -7.35 8.86
C ALA A 258 5.69 -7.84 7.42
N LYS A 259 5.98 -9.11 7.08
CA LYS A 259 5.70 -9.74 5.78
C LYS A 259 5.99 -8.84 4.58
N PHE A 260 7.18 -8.22 4.56
CA PHE A 260 7.58 -7.33 3.47
C PHE A 260 7.69 -8.06 2.12
N ASP A 261 8.09 -9.33 2.14
CA ASP A 261 8.13 -10.26 1.01
C ASP A 261 7.69 -11.66 1.50
N GLU A 262 7.33 -12.56 0.58
CA GLU A 262 7.06 -13.98 0.88
C GLU A 262 8.30 -14.78 1.29
N LYS A 263 9.51 -14.24 1.04
CA LYS A 263 10.77 -14.91 1.37
C LYS A 263 11.15 -14.70 2.83
N ASP A 264 11.41 -15.81 3.52
CA ASP A 264 11.91 -15.79 4.88
C ASP A 264 13.29 -15.14 4.99
N VAL A 265 13.40 -14.23 5.94
CA VAL A 265 14.65 -13.52 6.23
C VAL A 265 15.48 -14.32 7.23
N ASN A 266 16.73 -14.62 6.83
CA ASN A 266 17.73 -15.27 7.68
C ASN A 266 18.35 -14.25 8.66
N VAL A 267 18.38 -14.60 9.95
CA VAL A 267 18.97 -13.80 11.03
C VAL A 267 20.46 -13.49 10.79
N GLN A 268 21.22 -14.44 10.24
CA GLN A 268 22.64 -14.25 9.91
C GLN A 268 22.83 -13.23 8.79
N ALA A 269 21.93 -13.22 7.79
CA ALA A 269 21.97 -12.23 6.71
C ALA A 269 21.72 -10.81 7.25
N VAL A 270 20.80 -10.66 8.20
CA VAL A 270 20.55 -9.38 8.90
C VAL A 270 21.81 -8.92 9.64
N HIS A 271 22.45 -9.82 10.39
CA HIS A 271 23.68 -9.51 11.12
C HIS A 271 24.83 -9.09 10.18
N ASN A 272 25.03 -9.81 9.08
CA ASN A 272 26.08 -9.48 8.10
C ASN A 272 25.83 -8.12 7.43
N GLU A 273 24.57 -7.79 7.10
CA GLU A 273 24.23 -6.47 6.55
C GLU A 273 24.37 -5.34 7.59
N LEU A 274 24.09 -5.61 8.86
CA LEU A 274 24.30 -4.64 9.94
C LEU A 274 25.78 -4.34 10.18
N ILE A 275 26.65 -5.33 10.03
CA ILE A 275 28.11 -5.15 10.14
C ILE A 275 28.70 -4.45 8.91
N ARG A 276 28.26 -4.82 7.71
CA ARG A 276 28.83 -4.32 6.45
C ARG A 276 28.56 -2.84 6.19
N ASN A 277 27.50 -2.28 6.76
CA ASN A 277 27.01 -0.95 6.42
C ASN A 277 27.28 0.07 7.53
N GLU A 278 27.96 1.16 7.20
CA GLU A 278 28.33 2.23 8.14
C GLU A 278 27.15 3.01 8.73
N ASN A 279 25.95 2.86 8.17
CA ASN A 279 24.74 3.54 8.65
C ASN A 279 24.21 2.96 9.97
N PHE A 280 24.69 1.79 10.38
CA PHE A 280 24.30 1.12 11.62
C PHE A 280 25.47 1.11 12.60
N VAL A 281 25.18 1.48 13.85
CA VAL A 281 26.19 1.57 14.92
C VAL A 281 25.90 0.48 15.96
N LEU A 282 26.92 -0.31 16.28
CA LEU A 282 26.84 -1.35 17.33
C LEU A 282 27.04 -0.73 18.71
N ILE A 283 25.94 -0.52 19.43
CA ILE A 283 25.93 0.10 20.76
C ILE A 283 25.91 -0.90 21.91
N GLY A 284 25.86 -2.21 21.64
CA GLY A 284 25.80 -3.24 22.68
C GLY A 284 26.05 -4.63 22.11
N ARG A 285 25.88 -5.68 22.92
CA ARG A 285 25.99 -7.07 22.46
C ARG A 285 24.84 -7.38 21.49
N GLY A 286 25.11 -7.29 20.19
CA GLY A 286 24.12 -7.49 19.14
C GLY A 286 23.07 -6.39 19.01
N ILE A 287 23.24 -5.25 19.70
CA ILE A 287 22.28 -4.13 19.67
C ILE A 287 22.77 -3.07 18.69
N TYR A 288 21.93 -2.74 17.73
CA TYR A 288 22.22 -1.78 16.68
C TYR A 288 21.30 -0.57 16.75
N ALA A 289 21.87 0.59 16.42
CA ALA A 289 21.19 1.87 16.31
C ALA A 289 21.50 2.53 14.96
N LEU A 290 20.68 3.51 14.55
CA LEU A 290 20.97 4.33 13.38
C LEU A 290 22.04 5.36 13.71
N LYS A 291 22.99 5.58 12.80
CA LYS A 291 24.04 6.59 12.96
C LYS A 291 23.47 8.00 13.15
N ASP A 292 22.37 8.32 12.46
CA ASP A 292 21.67 9.61 12.54
C ASP A 292 21.14 9.93 13.94
N TRP A 293 21.04 8.95 14.84
CA TRP A 293 20.61 9.16 16.23
C TRP A 293 21.74 9.69 17.14
N GLY A 294 22.95 9.92 16.60
CA GLY A 294 24.07 10.52 17.33
C GLY A 294 24.89 9.52 18.17
N PHE A 295 24.64 8.21 18.01
CA PHE A 295 25.42 7.18 18.70
C PHE A 295 26.84 7.08 18.14
N GLN A 296 27.82 7.00 19.04
CA GLN A 296 29.23 6.95 18.67
C GLN A 296 29.69 5.52 18.37
N THR A 297 30.52 5.37 17.34
CA THR A 297 31.23 4.13 17.02
C THR A 297 32.46 3.99 17.92
N GLY A 298 32.67 2.82 18.51
CA GLY A 298 33.86 2.53 19.30
C GLY A 298 33.64 1.58 20.47
N THR A 299 34.73 1.19 21.12
CA THR A 299 34.67 0.42 22.37
C THR A 299 34.17 1.28 23.55
N VAL A 300 33.78 0.64 24.66
CA VAL A 300 33.40 1.38 25.90
C VAL A 300 34.53 2.34 26.32
N ALA A 301 35.77 1.94 26.10
CA ALA A 301 36.95 2.77 26.36
C ALA A 301 37.00 4.05 25.53
N GLU A 302 36.82 3.97 24.20
CA GLU A 302 36.86 5.14 23.33
C GLU A 302 35.73 6.14 23.66
N VAL A 303 34.57 5.64 24.05
CA VAL A 303 33.45 6.48 24.51
C VAL A 303 33.80 7.17 25.84
N ILE A 304 34.42 6.46 26.78
CA ILE A 304 34.89 7.06 28.06
C ILE A 304 35.96 8.12 27.77
N GLU A 305 36.89 7.88 26.85
CA GLU A 305 37.93 8.85 26.48
C GLU A 305 37.34 10.15 25.91
N LYS A 306 36.30 10.06 25.06
CA LYS A 306 35.59 11.23 24.55
C LYS A 306 34.75 11.96 25.59
N ILE A 307 34.24 11.24 26.60
CA ILE A 307 33.48 11.82 27.72
C ILE A 307 34.41 12.56 28.71
N LEU A 308 35.70 12.22 28.72
CA LEU A 308 36.75 12.83 29.53
C LEU A 308 37.73 13.66 28.66
N PRO A 309 37.28 14.73 27.97
CA PRO A 309 38.21 15.59 27.26
C PRO A 309 39.09 16.35 28.26
N ASP A 310 40.38 16.48 27.91
CA ASP A 310 41.40 17.35 28.52
C ASP A 310 41.25 17.62 30.03
N GLY A 311 41.71 16.65 30.85
CA GLY A 311 41.98 16.86 32.27
C GLY A 311 40.74 16.89 33.16
N THR A 312 39.55 16.65 32.60
CA THR A 312 38.31 16.63 33.37
C THR A 312 38.25 15.39 34.28
N ILE A 313 38.28 15.63 35.58
CA ILE A 313 38.07 14.60 36.60
C ILE A 313 36.57 14.45 36.81
N ARG A 314 36.01 13.28 36.47
CA ARG A 314 34.60 12.97 36.73
C ARG A 314 34.46 11.82 37.71
N SER A 315 33.35 11.81 38.43
CA SER A 315 33.01 10.70 39.31
C SER A 315 32.61 9.46 38.48
N ARG A 316 32.76 8.29 39.10
CA ARG A 316 32.38 7.00 38.53
C ARG A 316 30.90 6.99 38.12
N GLU A 317 30.04 7.60 38.92
CA GLU A 317 28.60 7.66 38.66
C GLU A 317 28.27 8.54 37.46
N GLU A 318 28.91 9.70 37.33
CA GLU A 318 28.75 10.60 36.18
C GLU A 318 29.25 9.94 34.89
N ILE A 319 30.40 9.26 34.93
CA ILE A 319 30.93 8.50 33.78
C ILE A 319 29.98 7.37 33.42
N THR A 320 29.48 6.64 34.41
CA THR A 320 28.52 5.55 34.19
C THR A 320 27.24 6.07 33.54
N LYS A 321 26.68 7.18 34.03
CA LYS A 321 25.48 7.81 33.48
C LYS A 321 25.70 8.28 32.04
N ALA A 322 26.79 9.01 31.77
CA ALA A 322 27.12 9.50 30.43
C ALA A 322 27.39 8.37 29.42
N VAL A 323 28.02 7.27 29.86
CA VAL A 323 28.23 6.09 29.01
C VAL A 323 26.91 5.34 28.77
N LEU A 324 26.01 5.25 29.75
CA LEU A 324 24.69 4.63 29.58
C LEU A 324 23.77 5.43 28.67
N GLU A 325 23.89 6.76 28.65
CA GLU A 325 23.18 7.65 27.72
C GLU A 325 23.62 7.42 26.26
N GLN A 326 24.90 7.10 26.03
CA GLN A 326 25.43 6.86 24.69
C GLN A 326 25.52 5.37 24.29
N ARG A 327 25.42 4.43 25.24
CA ARG A 327 25.68 3.01 24.97
C ARG A 327 24.93 2.08 25.93
N GLN A 328 24.24 1.08 25.37
CA GLN A 328 23.55 0.06 26.18
C GLN A 328 24.52 -1.05 26.62
N VAL A 329 25.23 -0.80 27.72
CA VAL A 329 26.17 -1.75 28.34
C VAL A 329 25.85 -1.96 29.81
N LYS A 330 26.19 -3.13 30.36
CA LYS A 330 26.07 -3.40 31.80
C LYS A 330 27.07 -2.53 32.56
N THR A 331 26.66 -2.00 33.72
CA THR A 331 27.48 -1.18 34.62
C THR A 331 28.82 -1.83 34.97
N ILE A 332 28.82 -3.15 35.17
CA ILE A 332 30.02 -3.96 35.44
C ILE A 332 31.06 -3.82 34.32
N THR A 333 30.63 -3.77 33.05
CA THR A 333 31.54 -3.64 31.90
C THR A 333 32.23 -2.28 31.89
N ILE A 334 31.55 -1.22 32.33
CA ILE A 334 32.12 0.13 32.45
C ILE A 334 33.17 0.12 33.56
N TYR A 335 32.86 -0.49 34.71
CA TYR A 335 33.81 -0.63 35.83
C TYR A 335 35.06 -1.43 35.47
N LEU A 336 34.89 -2.54 34.73
CA LEU A 336 36.03 -3.34 34.26
C LEU A 336 36.92 -2.56 33.30
N ASN A 337 36.36 -1.71 32.43
CA ASN A 337 37.17 -0.87 31.55
C ASN A 337 37.91 0.23 32.32
N LEU A 338 37.26 0.88 33.29
CA LEU A 338 37.90 1.91 34.13
C LEU A 338 39.00 1.34 35.03
N LYS A 339 38.90 0.08 35.46
CA LYS A 339 39.89 -0.58 36.33
C LYS A 339 41.04 -1.23 35.56
N ASN A 340 40.74 -1.89 34.44
CA ASN A 340 41.70 -2.78 33.78
C ASN A 340 42.38 -2.15 32.56
N LYS A 341 41.90 -1.00 32.05
CA LYS A 341 42.53 -0.36 30.89
C LYS A 341 43.58 0.67 31.34
N PRO A 342 44.79 0.64 30.76
CA PRO A 342 45.90 1.50 31.17
C PRO A 342 45.66 2.98 30.84
N GLN A 343 44.68 3.28 29.99
CA GLN A 343 44.34 4.64 29.53
C GLN A 343 43.54 5.46 30.54
N PHE A 344 43.04 4.86 31.64
CA PHE A 344 42.33 5.56 32.70
C PHE A 344 43.09 5.46 34.03
N ALA A 345 43.22 6.57 34.74
CA ALA A 345 43.87 6.65 36.04
C ALA A 345 42.87 7.08 37.10
N ARG A 346 42.97 6.48 38.29
CA ARG A 346 42.15 6.83 39.44
C ARG A 346 42.85 7.92 40.26
N VAL A 347 42.24 9.11 40.33
CA VAL A 347 42.82 10.30 40.98
C VAL A 347 42.22 10.55 42.38
N GLY A 348 41.27 9.72 42.83
CA GLY A 348 40.66 9.85 44.15
C GLY A 348 39.61 8.79 44.48
N ARG A 349 38.78 9.04 45.50
CA ARG A 349 37.64 8.18 45.83
C ARG A 349 36.59 8.27 44.73
N ASP A 350 36.44 7.19 43.97
CA ASP A 350 35.51 7.07 42.84
C ASP A 350 35.64 8.14 41.75
N ARG A 351 36.84 8.70 41.53
CA ARG A 351 37.13 9.70 40.49
C ARG A 351 38.20 9.20 39.52
N TYR A 352 37.98 9.43 38.22
CA TYR A 352 38.83 8.94 37.14
C TYR A 352 39.17 10.06 36.15
N THR A 353 40.37 10.00 35.57
CA THR A 353 40.86 10.86 34.47
C THR A 353 41.60 10.02 33.42
N LEU A 354 42.00 10.64 32.30
CA LEU A 354 42.88 10.00 31.32
C LEU A 354 44.31 9.90 31.85
N SER A 355 44.93 8.72 31.76
CA SER A 355 46.28 8.47 32.30
C SER A 355 47.36 9.38 31.71
N LYS A 356 47.16 9.92 30.50
CA LYS A 356 48.07 10.89 29.86
C LYS A 356 48.13 12.25 30.58
N LEU A 357 47.16 12.55 31.43
CA LEU A 357 46.97 13.83 32.14
C LEU A 357 46.96 13.65 33.66
N ALA A 358 47.38 12.47 34.15
CA ALA A 358 47.39 12.11 35.57
C ALA A 358 48.72 12.41 36.28
N ASN A 359 49.61 13.18 35.63
CA ASN A 359 50.87 13.67 36.21
C ASN A 359 50.66 15.01 36.91
#